data_AF-A0A528CXF6-F1
#
_entry.id   AF-A0A528CXF6-F1
#
_cell.length_a   1.000
_cell.length_b   1.000
_cell.length_c   1.000
_cell.angle_alpha   90.00
_cell.angle_beta   90.00
_cell.angle_gamma   90.00
#
_symmetry.space_group_name_H-M   'P 1'
#
loop_
_entity.id
_entity.type
_entity.pdbx_description
1 polymer ?
#
loop_
_entity_poly.entity_id
_entity_poly.type
_entity_poly.pdbx_seq_one_letter_code
_entity_poly.pdbx_strand_id
1 'polypeptide(L)'
;TRNYSTALDDIRRVIDAKPGHRVIGVSIVLARGRTVLVADTAVHDMPNAEQIADIAEEAAGFARRMGYEPRLAMLAYSTFGHPQGERSERVQEAVRILDKRRV
;
A
#
# COMPACT_ATOMS: atom_id res chain seq x y z
N THR A 1 -21.45 12.04 -11.13
CA THR A 1 -20.77 11.01 -10.31
C THR A 1 -20.23 11.68 -9.06
N ARG A 2 -20.33 11.05 -7.89
CA ARG A 2 -19.79 11.59 -6.62
C ARG A 2 -18.27 11.49 -6.61
N ASN A 3 -17.59 12.37 -5.87
CA ASN A 3 -16.16 12.27 -5.64
C ASN A 3 -15.84 10.98 -4.84
N TYR A 4 -14.72 10.33 -5.14
CA TYR A 4 -14.25 9.13 -4.44
C TYR A 4 -14.15 9.33 -2.92
N SER A 5 -13.60 10.46 -2.46
CA SER A 5 -13.43 10.71 -1.02
C SER A 5 -14.78 10.77 -0.30
N THR A 6 -15.75 11.49 -0.88
CA THR A 6 -17.12 11.54 -0.35
C THR A 6 -17.77 10.16 -0.27
N ALA A 7 -17.59 9.33 -1.30
CA ALA A 7 -18.13 7.98 -1.30
C ALA A 7 -17.47 7.10 -0.22
N LEU A 8 -16.15 7.19 -0.06
CA LEU A 8 -15.42 6.46 0.98
C LEU A 8 -15.84 6.90 2.39
N ASP A 9 -16.05 8.20 2.61
CA ASP A 9 -16.50 8.74 3.89
C ASP A 9 -17.91 8.25 4.25
N ASP A 10 -18.83 8.18 3.29
CA ASP A 10 -20.17 7.62 3.50
C ASP A 10 -20.10 6.13 3.89
N ILE A 11 -19.26 5.35 3.22
CA ILE A 11 -19.08 3.90 3.50
C ILE A 11 -18.55 3.70 4.93
N ARG A 12 -17.56 4.49 5.34
CA ARG A 12 -16.92 4.40 6.67
C ARG A 12 -17.87 4.72 7.83
N ARG A 13 -19.02 5.34 7.58
CA ARG A 13 -20.05 5.58 8.62
C ARG A 13 -20.83 4.32 8.98
N VAL A 14 -20.79 3.29 8.14
CA VAL A 14 -21.63 2.10 8.26
C VAL A 14 -20.81 0.80 8.30
N ILE A 15 -19.63 0.80 7.68
CA ILE A 15 -18.75 -0.38 7.60
C ILE A 15 -17.42 -0.04 8.25
N ASP A 16 -17.13 -0.75 9.34
CA ASP A 16 -15.85 -0.64 10.05
C ASP A 16 -14.72 -1.35 9.30
N ALA A 17 -13.50 -0.89 9.53
CA ALA A 17 -12.31 -1.63 9.13
C ALA A 17 -12.26 -2.97 9.89
N LYS A 18 -11.81 -4.02 9.21
CA LYS A 18 -11.58 -5.32 9.86
C LYS A 18 -10.50 -5.15 10.95
N PRO A 19 -10.68 -5.71 12.16
CA PRO A 19 -9.68 -5.59 13.22
C PRO A 19 -8.29 -6.09 12.77
N GLY A 20 -7.26 -5.29 13.02
CA GLY A 20 -5.88 -5.59 12.63
C GLY A 20 -5.57 -5.38 11.14
N HIS A 21 -6.51 -4.82 10.37
CA HIS A 21 -6.35 -4.56 8.94
C HIS A 21 -6.47 -3.06 8.63
N ARG A 22 -5.80 -2.63 7.55
CA ARG A 22 -5.84 -1.23 7.08
C ARG A 22 -6.67 -1.12 5.81
N VAL A 23 -7.58 -0.15 5.77
CA VAL A 23 -8.36 0.15 4.56
C VAL A 23 -7.44 0.84 3.55
N ILE A 24 -7.17 0.20 2.42
CA ILE A 24 -6.34 0.75 1.34
C ILE A 24 -7.10 0.82 0.02
N GLY A 25 -6.70 1.72 -0.87
CA GLY A 25 -7.06 1.63 -2.29
C GLY A 25 -6.06 0.74 -3.04
N VAL A 26 -6.49 -0.03 -4.04
CA VAL A 26 -5.55 -0.73 -4.95
C VAL A 26 -6.01 -0.48 -6.37
N SER A 27 -5.08 -0.03 -7.21
CA SER A 27 -5.30 0.12 -8.64
C SER A 27 -4.69 -1.05 -9.38
N ILE A 28 -5.46 -1.67 -10.29
CA ILE A 28 -4.96 -2.71 -11.20
C ILE A 28 -4.56 -2.03 -12.50
N VAL A 29 -3.29 -2.15 -12.87
CA VAL A 29 -2.72 -1.57 -14.08
C VAL A 29 -2.38 -2.69 -15.06
N LEU A 30 -2.97 -2.64 -16.24
CA LEU A 30 -2.63 -3.51 -17.36
C LEU A 30 -1.67 -2.78 -18.29
N ALA A 31 -0.40 -3.19 -18.29
CA ALA A 31 0.65 -2.58 -19.06
C ALA A 31 1.43 -3.62 -19.86
N ARG A 32 1.40 -3.51 -21.20
CA ARG A 32 2.14 -4.41 -22.12
C ARG A 32 1.91 -5.90 -21.84
N GLY A 33 0.65 -6.28 -21.59
CA GLY A 33 0.27 -7.66 -21.26
C GLY A 33 0.65 -8.11 -19.84
N ARG A 34 1.15 -7.22 -18.98
CA ARG A 34 1.46 -7.50 -17.57
C ARG A 34 0.45 -6.80 -16.67
N THR A 35 0.10 -7.47 -15.58
CA THR A 35 -0.72 -6.89 -14.52
C THR A 35 0.19 -6.40 -13.40
N VAL A 36 0.03 -5.14 -13.01
CA VAL A 36 0.72 -4.52 -11.88
C VAL A 36 -0.32 -4.00 -10.92
N LEU A 37 -0.15 -4.30 -9.63
CA LEU A 37 -0.97 -3.76 -8.57
C LEU A 37 -0.25 -2.54 -7.99
N VAL A 38 -0.92 -1.39 -7.97
CA VAL A 38 -0.41 -0.17 -7.36
C VAL A 38 -1.20 0.07 -6.09
N ALA A 39 -0.49 -0.01 -4.96
CA ALA A 39 -1.10 0.12 -3.64
C ALA A 39 -1.25 1.59 -3.26
N ASP A 40 -2.45 1.90 -2.79
CA ASP A 40 -2.84 3.06 -2.00
C ASP A 40 -2.52 4.43 -2.59
N THR A 41 -3.04 4.67 -3.79
CA THR A 41 -2.92 5.95 -4.49
C THR A 41 -4.07 6.92 -4.18
N ALA A 42 -4.99 6.56 -3.28
CA ALA A 42 -6.25 7.27 -3.11
C ALA A 42 -6.74 7.42 -1.66
N VAL A 43 -6.22 6.64 -0.70
CA VAL A 43 -6.73 6.66 0.69
C VAL A 43 -5.78 7.37 1.65
N HIS A 44 -4.48 7.10 1.60
CA HIS A 44 -3.50 7.71 2.50
C HIS A 44 -2.57 8.66 1.76
N ASP A 45 -2.48 9.91 2.22
CA ASP A 45 -1.68 10.98 1.58
C ASP A 45 -0.18 10.86 1.88
N MET A 46 0.20 10.97 3.15
CA MET A 46 1.60 10.85 3.60
C MET A 46 1.73 9.80 4.71
N PRO A 47 1.60 8.50 4.39
CA PRO A 47 1.69 7.44 5.39
C PRO A 47 3.08 7.40 6.04
N ASN A 48 3.11 7.06 7.32
CA ASN A 48 4.34 6.78 8.06
C ASN A 48 4.87 5.37 7.76
N ALA A 49 6.03 5.00 8.30
CA ALA A 49 6.67 3.70 8.01
C ALA A 49 5.80 2.48 8.38
N GLU A 50 5.11 2.51 9.54
CA GLU A 50 4.20 1.43 9.95
C GLU A 50 3.01 1.33 9.00
N GLN A 51 2.42 2.46 8.63
CA GLN A 51 1.31 2.51 7.69
C GLN A 51 1.71 2.01 6.31
N ILE A 52 2.91 2.33 5.85
CA ILE A 52 3.46 1.83 4.58
C ILE A 52 3.61 0.29 4.64
N ALA A 53 4.08 -0.26 5.76
CA ALA A 53 4.16 -1.71 5.95
C ALA A 53 2.78 -2.37 5.97
N ASP A 54 1.80 -1.78 6.67
CA ASP A 54 0.41 -2.27 6.66
C ASP A 54 -0.18 -2.26 5.24
N ILE A 55 0.07 -1.19 4.47
CA ILE A 55 -0.40 -1.07 3.07
C ILE A 55 0.20 -2.18 2.21
N ALA A 56 1.48 -2.49 2.38
CA ALA A 56 2.15 -3.56 1.66
C ALA A 56 1.54 -4.94 1.95
N GLU A 57 1.24 -5.24 3.21
CA GLU A 57 0.59 -6.50 3.62
C GLU A 57 -0.82 -6.64 3.03
N GLU A 58 -1.61 -5.58 3.08
CA GLU A 58 -2.97 -5.57 2.50
C GLU A 58 -2.94 -5.74 0.98
N ALA A 59 -2.00 -5.09 0.30
CA ALA A 59 -1.80 -5.23 -1.13
C ALA A 59 -1.35 -6.64 -1.52
N ALA A 60 -0.43 -7.23 -0.75
CA ALA A 60 0.01 -8.61 -0.94
C ALA A 60 -1.14 -9.61 -0.71
N GLY A 61 -1.95 -9.39 0.34
CA GLY A 61 -3.15 -10.18 0.60
C GLY A 61 -4.19 -10.09 -0.52
N PHE A 62 -4.40 -8.89 -1.07
CA PHE A 62 -5.25 -8.70 -2.24
C PHE A 62 -4.70 -9.43 -3.48
N ALA A 63 -3.39 -9.34 -3.74
CA ALA A 63 -2.73 -10.04 -4.84
C ALA A 63 -2.95 -11.56 -4.76
N ARG A 64 -2.78 -12.14 -3.57
CA ARG A 64 -3.03 -13.58 -3.32
C ARG A 64 -4.49 -13.97 -3.59
N ARG A 65 -5.46 -13.14 -3.15
CA ARG A 65 -6.89 -13.37 -3.45
C ARG A 65 -7.21 -13.31 -4.95
N MET A 66 -6.43 -12.56 -5.71
CA MET A 66 -6.53 -12.48 -7.18
C MET A 66 -5.76 -13.61 -7.90
N GLY A 67 -5.15 -14.55 -7.15
CA GLY A 67 -4.42 -15.68 -7.72
C GLY A 67 -2.97 -15.38 -8.12
N TYR A 68 -2.43 -14.23 -7.71
CA TYR A 68 -1.03 -13.89 -7.96
C TYR A 68 -0.14 -14.26 -6.77
N GLU A 69 1.08 -14.73 -7.06
CA GLU A 69 2.14 -14.76 -6.04
C GLU A 69 2.72 -13.33 -5.91
N PRO A 70 2.55 -12.65 -4.77
CA PRO A 70 2.95 -11.26 -4.62
C PRO A 70 4.47 -11.12 -4.68
N ARG A 71 4.93 -10.21 -5.55
CA ARG A 71 6.30 -9.71 -5.57
C ARG A 71 6.26 -8.21 -5.31
N LEU A 72 6.53 -7.84 -4.07
CA LEU A 72 6.41 -6.46 -3.62
C LEU A 72 7.64 -5.65 -4.01
N ALA A 73 7.43 -4.38 -4.39
CA ALA A 73 8.49 -3.42 -4.60
C ALA A 73 8.12 -2.11 -3.87
N MET A 74 8.98 -1.67 -2.96
CA MET A 74 8.81 -0.40 -2.27
C MET A 74 9.41 0.72 -3.10
N LEU A 75 8.58 1.67 -3.51
CA LEU A 75 9.01 2.78 -4.36
C LEU A 75 9.44 3.97 -3.51
N ALA A 76 10.60 4.51 -3.83
CA ALA A 76 11.10 5.77 -3.32
C ALA A 76 11.87 6.50 -4.43
N TYR A 77 12.10 7.79 -4.26
CA TYR A 77 12.95 8.54 -5.20
C TYR A 77 14.43 8.12 -5.10
N SER A 78 14.80 7.41 -4.03
CA SER A 78 16.14 6.87 -3.83
C SER A 78 16.13 5.35 -3.85
N THR A 79 17.23 4.77 -4.32
CA THR A 79 17.39 3.31 -4.44
C THR A 79 18.44 2.86 -3.44
N PHE A 80 18.12 1.88 -2.59
CA PHE A 80 18.97 1.41 -1.48
C PHE A 80 19.53 2.55 -0.61
N GLY A 81 18.72 3.59 -0.39
CA GLY A 81 19.08 4.74 0.44
C GLY A 81 19.91 5.83 -0.20
N HIS A 82 20.13 5.77 -1.51
CA HIS A 82 20.95 6.75 -2.22
C HIS A 82 20.16 7.45 -3.33
N PRO A 83 20.09 8.81 -3.33
CA PRO A 83 20.56 9.71 -2.26
C PRO A 83 19.74 9.60 -0.97
N GLN A 84 20.30 10.06 0.15
CA GLN A 84 19.60 10.08 1.44
C GLN A 84 18.47 11.12 1.45
N GLY A 85 17.48 10.89 2.30
CA GLY A 85 16.48 11.89 2.68
C GLY A 85 15.26 11.29 3.35
N GLU A 86 14.55 12.15 4.07
CA GLU A 86 13.51 11.78 5.03
C GLU A 86 12.41 10.88 4.43
N ARG A 87 11.96 11.16 3.20
CA ARG A 87 10.92 10.36 2.54
C ARG A 87 11.39 8.94 2.25
N SER A 88 12.66 8.77 1.92
CA SER A 88 13.26 7.46 1.67
C SER A 88 13.54 6.70 2.96
N GLU A 89 13.86 7.40 4.05
CA GLU A 89 14.04 6.78 5.37
C GLU A 89 12.76 6.11 5.87
N ARG A 90 11.59 6.73 5.66
CA ARG A 90 10.30 6.12 6.01
C ARG A 90 10.05 4.81 5.25
N VAL A 91 10.41 4.78 3.97
CA VAL A 91 10.27 3.56 3.14
C VAL A 91 11.26 2.47 3.59
N GLN A 92 12.49 2.84 3.94
CA GLN A 92 13.45 1.88 4.50
C GLN A 92 12.99 1.31 5.84
N GLU A 93 12.46 2.14 6.73
CA GLU A 93 11.91 1.66 8.00
C GLU A 93 10.72 0.73 7.76
N ALA A 94 9.86 1.02 6.77
CA ALA A 94 8.78 0.11 6.40
C ALA A 94 9.31 -1.26 5.95
N VAL A 95 10.40 -1.31 5.18
CA VAL A 95 11.07 -2.58 4.82
C VAL A 95 11.55 -3.32 6.08
N ARG A 96 12.20 -2.63 7.02
CA ARG A 96 12.65 -3.24 8.29
C ARG A 96 11.48 -3.76 9.13
N ILE A 97 10.34 -3.09 9.09
CA ILE A 97 9.11 -3.53 9.76
C ILE A 97 8.59 -4.81 9.11
N LEU A 98 8.51 -4.87 7.77
CA LEU A 98 8.10 -6.06 7.04
C LEU A 98 9.03 -7.25 7.32
N ASP A 99 10.34 -7.03 7.34
CA ASP A 99 11.34 -8.06 7.70
C ASP A 99 11.08 -8.63 9.10
N LYS A 100 10.79 -7.77 10.08
CA LYS A 100 10.45 -8.19 11.46
C LYS A 100 9.13 -8.98 11.51
N ARG A 101 8.16 -8.61 10.67
CA ARG A 101 6.86 -9.30 10.55
C ARG A 101 6.96 -10.62 9.75
N ARG A 102 8.11 -10.90 9.12
CA ARG A 102 8.40 -12.11 8.32
C ARG A 102 7.45 -12.26 7.12
N VAL A 103 7.17 -11.14 6.46
CA VAL A 103 6.33 -11.07 5.26
C VAL A 103 7.17 -10.99 4.00
#